data_AF-A0A661MYI9-F1
#
_entry.id   AF-A0A661MYI9-F1
#
_cell.length_a   1.000
_cell.length_b   1.000
_cell.length_c   1.000
_cell.angle_alpha   90.00
_cell.angle_beta   90.00
_cell.angle_gamma   90.00
#
_symmetry.space_group_name_H-M   'P 1'
#
loop_
_entity.id
_entity.type
_entity.pdbx_description
1 polymer ?
#
loop_
_entity_poly.entity_id
_entity_poly.type
_entity_poly.pdbx_seq_one_letter_code
_entity_poly.pdbx_strand_id
1 'polypeptide(L)'
;MASPELEHLFYEGSYERILTSTANTRSGLLDPFVVGALAFTGRLDEAEITGRLVIADDSRPEAEAVAVRFFLCAGACHAGMHEKAMRWARQNLAAIRAVDARSRFFAYQGFGLVRYFEGRMDRSRRFARRALSAAIEAGLPYGRLLALDLRGHALIQTGHVSSGLRLLEQAEHLALDLGFVANAKTIEVAEH
;
A
#
# COMPACT_ATOMS: atom_id res chain seq x y z
N MET A 1 7.48 15.76 7.05
CA MET A 1 6.86 15.87 5.72
C MET A 1 7.57 14.90 4.80
N ALA A 2 6.83 13.99 4.17
CA ALA A 2 7.38 13.02 3.22
C ALA A 2 7.94 13.71 1.96
N SER A 3 9.01 13.14 1.40
CA SER A 3 9.67 13.65 0.21
C SER A 3 8.88 13.31 -1.07
N PRO A 4 8.47 14.31 -1.88
CA PRO A 4 7.79 14.07 -3.16
C PRO A 4 8.61 13.25 -4.15
N GLU A 5 9.95 13.37 -4.09
CA GLU A 5 10.85 12.60 -4.95
C GLU A 5 10.83 11.10 -4.56
N LEU A 6 10.90 10.81 -3.25
CA LEU A 6 10.85 9.43 -2.78
C LEU A 6 9.48 8.80 -3.01
N GLU A 7 8.41 9.59 -2.89
CA GLU A 7 7.05 9.17 -3.25
C GLU A 7 6.97 8.71 -4.70
N HIS A 8 7.46 9.54 -5.63
CA HIS A 8 7.44 9.24 -7.05
C HIS A 8 8.23 7.96 -7.35
N LEU A 9 9.46 7.86 -6.86
CA LEU A 9 10.29 6.65 -7.01
C LEU A 9 9.60 5.41 -6.43
N PHE A 10 8.88 5.57 -5.32
CA PHE A 10 8.17 4.47 -4.69
C PHE A 10 7.02 3.98 -5.58
N TYR A 11 6.26 4.91 -6.16
CA TYR A 11 5.16 4.58 -7.06
C TYR A 11 5.61 3.96 -8.38
N GLU A 12 6.83 4.28 -8.84
CA GLU A 12 7.45 3.60 -9.99
C GLU A 12 7.95 2.18 -9.67
N GLY A 13 7.98 1.79 -8.39
CA GLY A 13 8.58 0.54 -7.94
C GLY A 13 10.11 0.58 -7.83
N SER A 14 10.72 1.77 -7.81
CA SER A 14 12.18 1.97 -7.74
C SER A 14 12.73 1.84 -6.31
N TYR A 15 12.38 0.76 -5.61
CA TYR A 15 12.70 0.58 -4.18
C TYR A 15 14.21 0.58 -3.90
N GLU A 16 15.01 -0.12 -4.71
CA GLU A 16 16.47 -0.15 -4.53
C GLU A 16 17.13 1.23 -4.71
N ARG A 17 16.57 2.06 -5.59
CA ARG A 17 17.05 3.43 -5.81
C ARG A 17 16.77 4.30 -4.58
N ILE A 18 15.58 4.17 -3.98
CA ILE A 18 15.26 4.82 -2.71
C ILE A 18 16.29 4.44 -1.66
N LEU A 19 16.48 3.14 -1.43
CA LEU A 19 17.37 2.63 -0.39
C LEU A 19 18.82 3.08 -0.58
N THR A 20 19.32 3.07 -1.81
CA THR A 20 20.67 3.54 -2.15
C THR A 20 20.83 5.04 -1.93
N SER A 21 19.84 5.84 -2.33
CA SER A 21 19.88 7.30 -2.21
C SER A 21 19.80 7.79 -0.76
N THR A 22 19.16 7.02 0.13
CA THR A 22 18.94 7.41 1.54
C THR A 22 19.90 6.75 2.54
N ALA A 23 20.74 5.81 2.10
CA ALA A 23 21.60 5.00 2.97
C ALA A 23 22.52 5.83 3.91
N ASN A 24 22.95 7.01 3.47
CA ASN A 24 23.89 7.85 4.20
C ASN A 24 23.25 9.05 4.92
N THR A 25 21.92 9.14 4.95
CA THR A 25 21.22 10.31 5.49
C THR A 25 20.24 9.93 6.59
N ARG A 26 20.51 10.37 7.83
CA ARG A 26 19.63 10.10 8.98
C ARG A 26 18.21 10.63 8.80
N SER A 27 18.06 11.80 8.16
CA SER A 27 16.74 12.37 7.84
C SER A 27 16.00 11.58 6.77
N GLY A 28 16.71 11.13 5.72
CA GLY A 28 16.14 10.32 4.65
C GLY A 28 15.64 8.97 5.14
N LEU A 29 16.33 8.36 6.12
CA LEU A 29 15.91 7.09 6.72
C LEU A 29 14.53 7.14 7.38
N LEU A 30 14.08 8.30 7.87
CA LEU A 30 12.80 8.45 8.56
C LEU A 30 11.65 8.88 7.62
N ASP A 31 11.80 8.69 6.32
CA ASP A 31 10.73 8.91 5.35
C ASP A 31 9.82 7.66 5.24
N PRO A 32 8.48 7.81 5.23
CA PRO A 32 7.56 6.68 5.05
C PRO A 32 7.88 5.81 3.83
N PHE A 33 8.36 6.39 2.72
CA PHE A 33 8.67 5.65 1.51
C PHE A 33 9.97 4.84 1.60
N VAL A 34 10.90 5.21 2.49
CA VAL A 34 12.04 4.34 2.84
C VAL A 34 11.55 3.12 3.61
N VAL A 35 10.64 3.30 4.57
CA VAL A 35 10.01 2.16 5.28
C VAL A 35 9.27 1.25 4.30
N GLY A 36 8.54 1.85 3.35
CA GLY A 36 7.91 1.14 2.24
C GLY A 36 8.91 0.32 1.44
N ALA A 37 10.00 0.94 0.98
CA ALA A 37 11.01 0.29 0.16
C ALA A 37 11.65 -0.89 0.91
N LEU A 38 12.01 -0.71 2.19
CA LEU A 38 12.53 -1.80 3.04
C LEU A 38 11.51 -2.94 3.16
N ALA A 39 10.23 -2.62 3.38
CA ALA A 39 9.21 -3.64 3.53
C ALA A 39 8.99 -4.45 2.25
N PHE A 40 9.02 -3.79 1.09
CA PHE A 40 8.69 -4.40 -0.20
C PHE A 40 9.88 -5.14 -0.83
N THR A 41 11.11 -4.88 -0.37
CA THR A 41 12.30 -5.67 -0.70
C THR A 41 12.58 -6.80 0.31
N GLY A 42 11.66 -7.02 1.26
CA GLY A 42 11.74 -8.11 2.24
C GLY A 42 12.63 -7.83 3.46
N ARG A 43 13.20 -6.62 3.58
CA ARG A 43 14.01 -6.16 4.73
C ARG A 43 13.12 -5.74 5.90
N LEU A 44 12.24 -6.64 6.33
CA LEU A 44 11.14 -6.34 7.27
C LEU A 44 11.59 -5.92 8.67
N ASP A 45 12.70 -6.46 9.17
CA ASP A 45 13.21 -6.09 10.49
C ASP A 45 13.70 -4.63 10.49
N GLU A 46 14.41 -4.22 9.44
CA GLU A 46 14.85 -2.83 9.25
C GLU A 46 13.65 -1.89 9.02
N ALA A 47 12.67 -2.33 8.24
CA ALA A 47 11.43 -1.59 8.03
C ALA A 47 10.71 -1.35 9.36
N GLU A 48 10.62 -2.38 10.21
CA GLU A 48 9.90 -2.31 11.50
C GLU A 48 10.64 -1.41 12.50
N ILE A 49 11.97 -1.49 12.58
CA ILE A 49 12.78 -0.60 13.43
C ILE A 49 12.58 0.85 13.00
N THR A 50 12.76 1.12 11.70
CA THR A 50 12.65 2.48 11.13
C THR A 50 11.23 3.03 11.26
N GLY A 51 10.22 2.21 10.94
CA GLY A 51 8.82 2.59 11.01
C GLY A 51 8.36 2.90 12.43
N ARG A 52 8.86 2.17 13.44
CA ARG A 52 8.57 2.49 14.85
C ARG A 52 9.12 3.85 15.26
N LEU A 53 10.30 4.24 14.76
CA LEU A 53 10.84 5.58 15.01
C LEU A 53 9.96 6.67 14.40
N VAL A 54 9.44 6.46 13.19
CA VAL A 54 8.51 7.41 12.55
C VAL A 54 7.18 7.49 13.31
N ILE A 55 6.64 6.35 13.75
CA ILE A 55 5.35 6.27 14.46
C ILE A 55 5.43 6.87 15.86
N ALA A 56 6.57 6.75 16.55
CA ALA A 56 6.75 7.24 17.93
C ALA A 56 7.08 8.74 18.01
N ASP A 57 7.30 9.40 16.87
CA ASP A 57 7.63 10.82 16.81
C ASP A 57 6.35 11.67 16.72
N ASP A 58 5.85 12.11 17.88
CA ASP A 58 4.64 12.93 18.01
C ASP A 58 4.73 14.30 17.29
N SER A 59 5.94 14.73 16.90
CA SER A 59 6.09 15.96 16.10
C SER A 59 5.68 15.79 14.64
N ARG A 60 5.50 14.54 14.18
CA ARG A 60 5.17 14.22 12.80
C ARG A 60 3.66 14.15 12.58
N PRO A 61 3.19 14.44 11.36
CA PRO A 61 1.78 14.26 11.02
C PRO A 61 1.36 12.78 11.14
N GLU A 62 0.21 12.53 11.76
CA GLU A 62 -0.38 11.17 11.87
C GLU A 62 -0.54 10.49 10.50
N ALA A 63 -0.73 11.26 9.43
CA ALA A 63 -0.80 10.75 8.07
C ALA A 63 0.46 9.95 7.65
N GLU A 64 1.64 10.35 8.13
CA GLU A 64 2.89 9.63 7.86
C GLU A 64 2.92 8.30 8.62
N ALA A 65 2.51 8.30 9.89
CA ALA A 65 2.39 7.08 10.68
C ALA A 65 1.38 6.11 10.07
N VAL A 66 0.27 6.61 9.52
CA VAL A 66 -0.72 5.79 8.79
C VAL A 66 -0.12 5.14 7.54
N ALA A 67 0.65 5.88 6.75
CA ALA A 67 1.34 5.35 5.57
C ALA A 67 2.36 4.27 5.96
N VAL A 68 3.18 4.54 6.98
CA VAL A 68 4.16 3.58 7.53
C VAL A 68 3.50 2.28 7.98
N ARG A 69 2.44 2.37 8.80
CA ARG A 69 1.70 1.18 9.26
C ARG A 69 1.08 0.41 8.08
N PHE A 70 0.66 1.09 7.02
CA PHE A 70 0.20 0.42 5.80
C PHE A 70 1.33 -0.36 5.11
N PHE A 71 2.50 0.25 4.93
CA PHE A 71 3.64 -0.43 4.30
C PHE A 71 4.11 -1.64 5.10
N LEU A 72 4.23 -1.51 6.43
CA LEU A 72 4.55 -2.62 7.32
C LEU A 72 3.47 -3.72 7.28
N CYS A 73 2.20 -3.33 7.19
CA CYS A 73 1.09 -4.27 7.02
C CYS A 73 1.23 -5.06 5.72
N ALA A 74 1.46 -4.38 4.60
CA ALA A 74 1.61 -5.03 3.30
C ALA A 74 2.83 -5.96 3.24
N GLY A 75 4.01 -5.50 3.67
CA GLY A 75 5.20 -6.35 3.74
C GLY A 75 4.98 -7.60 4.64
N ALA A 76 4.33 -7.43 5.79
CA ALA A 76 3.99 -8.53 6.68
C ALA A 76 2.99 -9.53 6.05
N CYS A 77 2.02 -9.07 5.26
CA CYS A 77 1.12 -9.95 4.51
C CYS A 77 1.91 -10.83 3.52
N HIS A 78 2.77 -10.23 2.70
CA HIS A 78 3.57 -10.96 1.71
C HIS A 78 4.54 -11.96 2.34
N ALA A 79 5.07 -11.67 3.53
CA ALA A 79 5.92 -12.59 4.29
C ALA A 79 5.15 -13.63 5.14
N GLY A 80 3.82 -13.70 5.05
CA GLY A 80 3.01 -14.64 5.83
C GLY A 80 2.94 -14.34 7.34
N MET A 81 3.34 -13.14 7.77
CA MET A 81 3.31 -12.69 9.17
C MET A 81 1.94 -12.13 9.55
N HIS A 82 0.90 -12.96 9.47
CA HIS A 82 -0.51 -12.58 9.58
C HIS A 82 -0.86 -11.79 10.86
N GLU A 83 -0.31 -12.19 12.01
CA GLU A 83 -0.57 -11.48 13.28
C GLU A 83 -0.02 -10.06 13.29
N LYS A 84 1.21 -9.87 12.77
CA LYS A 84 1.83 -8.55 12.63
C LYS A 84 1.02 -7.68 11.66
N ALA A 85 0.68 -8.23 10.50
CA ALA A 85 -0.11 -7.52 9.48
C ALA A 85 -1.46 -7.05 10.03
N MET A 86 -2.17 -7.92 10.77
CA MET A 86 -3.44 -7.59 11.40
C MET A 86 -3.29 -6.51 12.50
N ARG A 87 -2.20 -6.53 13.27
CA ARG A 87 -1.92 -5.51 14.29
C ARG A 87 -1.80 -4.13 13.65
N TRP A 88 -0.97 -4.00 12.62
CA TRP A 88 -0.79 -2.75 11.88
C TRP A 88 -2.10 -2.26 11.24
N ALA A 89 -2.85 -3.16 10.60
CA ALA A 89 -4.11 -2.81 9.97
C ALA A 89 -5.17 -2.32 10.98
N ARG A 90 -5.24 -2.92 12.17
CA ARG A 90 -6.16 -2.47 13.24
C ARG A 90 -5.79 -1.10 13.78
N GLN A 91 -4.51 -0.83 13.98
CA GLN A 91 -4.04 0.49 14.40
C GLN A 91 -4.42 1.56 13.37
N ASN A 92 -4.20 1.28 12.08
CA ASN A 92 -4.65 2.19 11.01
C ASN A 92 -6.16 2.40 11.01
N LEU A 93 -6.96 1.35 11.19
CA LEU A 93 -8.43 1.50 11.27
C LEU A 93 -8.89 2.33 12.48
N ALA A 94 -8.16 2.29 13.59
CA ALA A 94 -8.47 3.12 14.75
C ALA A 94 -8.19 4.61 14.49
N ALA A 95 -7.17 4.91 13.67
CA ALA A 95 -6.77 6.28 13.34
C ALA A 95 -7.68 6.98 12.31
N ILE A 96 -8.52 6.26 11.55
CA ILE A 96 -9.20 6.80 10.35
C ILE A 96 -10.14 7.98 10.59
N ARG A 97 -10.69 8.09 11.81
CA ARG A 97 -11.69 9.12 12.15
C ARG A 97 -11.08 10.51 12.32
N ALA A 98 -9.75 10.58 12.46
CA ALA A 98 -9.01 11.81 12.75
C ALA A 98 -8.20 12.32 11.55
N VAL A 99 -8.33 11.71 10.36
CA VAL A 99 -7.38 11.90 9.26
C VAL A 99 -8.06 12.08 7.89
N ASP A 100 -7.28 12.63 6.95
CA ASP A 100 -7.66 12.96 5.58
C ASP A 100 -8.02 11.73 4.70
N ALA A 101 -8.50 11.96 3.48
CA ALA A 101 -8.93 10.92 2.56
C ALA A 101 -7.82 9.94 2.16
N ARG A 102 -6.57 10.40 2.02
CA ARG A 102 -5.43 9.55 1.69
C ARG A 102 -5.10 8.62 2.85
N SER A 103 -5.16 9.11 4.07
CA SER A 103 -5.02 8.28 5.27
C SER A 103 -6.13 7.22 5.38
N ARG A 104 -7.39 7.57 5.02
CA ARG A 104 -8.49 6.59 4.91
C ARG A 104 -8.22 5.52 3.85
N PHE A 105 -7.65 5.90 2.71
CA PHE A 105 -7.23 4.93 1.69
C PHE A 105 -6.26 3.90 2.29
N PHE A 106 -5.16 4.32 2.90
CA PHE A 106 -4.16 3.40 3.46
C PHE A 106 -4.75 2.46 4.52
N ALA A 107 -5.65 2.96 5.35
CA ALA A 107 -6.30 2.15 6.36
C ALA A 107 -7.25 1.09 5.76
N TYR A 108 -8.09 1.48 4.81
CA TYR A 108 -8.98 0.52 4.14
C TYR A 108 -8.22 -0.46 3.26
N GLN A 109 -7.20 0.00 2.54
CA GLN A 109 -6.38 -0.84 1.66
C GLN A 109 -5.62 -1.89 2.49
N GLY A 110 -4.93 -1.48 3.56
CA GLY A 110 -4.19 -2.41 4.42
C GLY A 110 -5.11 -3.45 5.05
N PHE A 111 -6.27 -3.05 5.57
CA PHE A 111 -7.21 -4.01 6.14
C PHE A 111 -7.85 -4.91 5.08
N GLY A 112 -8.11 -4.40 3.87
CA GLY A 112 -8.58 -5.18 2.74
C GLY A 112 -7.57 -6.23 2.30
N LEU A 113 -6.29 -5.87 2.28
CA LEU A 113 -5.18 -6.77 1.96
C LEU A 113 -5.06 -7.90 3.00
N VAL A 114 -5.10 -7.58 4.30
CA VAL A 114 -5.10 -8.62 5.34
C VAL A 114 -6.25 -9.62 5.14
N ARG A 115 -7.45 -9.13 4.81
CA ARG A 115 -8.59 -10.03 4.54
C ARG A 115 -8.42 -10.86 3.29
N TYR A 116 -7.69 -10.37 2.29
CA TYR A 116 -7.37 -11.15 1.10
C TYR A 116 -6.47 -12.34 1.44
N PHE A 117 -5.35 -12.09 2.14
CA PHE A 117 -4.42 -13.14 2.57
C PHE A 117 -5.04 -14.14 3.55
N GLU A 118 -6.03 -13.72 4.35
CA GLU A 118 -6.81 -14.64 5.20
C GLU A 118 -7.88 -15.47 4.45
N GLY A 119 -8.00 -15.36 3.13
CA GLY A 119 -9.04 -16.05 2.36
C GLY A 119 -10.43 -15.41 2.44
N ARG A 120 -10.58 -14.26 3.11
CA ARG A 120 -11.87 -13.60 3.36
C ARG A 120 -12.24 -12.63 2.25
N MET A 121 -12.40 -13.16 1.04
CA MET A 121 -12.55 -12.40 -0.21
C MET A 121 -13.70 -11.39 -0.20
N ASP A 122 -14.87 -11.76 0.34
CA ASP A 122 -15.99 -10.82 0.47
C ASP A 122 -15.68 -9.61 1.35
N ARG A 123 -14.90 -9.83 2.42
CA ARG A 123 -14.48 -8.73 3.30
C ARG A 123 -13.44 -7.88 2.60
N SER A 124 -12.45 -8.51 1.96
CA SER A 124 -11.43 -7.83 1.16
C SER A 124 -12.08 -6.92 0.11
N ARG A 125 -13.01 -7.45 -0.70
CA ARG A 125 -13.77 -6.69 -1.70
C ARG A 125 -14.46 -5.44 -1.14
N ARG A 126 -15.09 -5.54 0.03
CA ARG A 126 -15.76 -4.39 0.66
C ARG A 126 -14.76 -3.31 1.10
N PHE A 127 -13.62 -3.71 1.64
CA PHE A 127 -12.57 -2.78 2.06
C PHE A 127 -11.87 -2.17 0.85
N ALA A 128 -11.55 -2.94 -0.19
CA ALA A 128 -10.98 -2.44 -1.44
C ALA A 128 -11.90 -1.41 -2.11
N ARG A 129 -13.23 -1.62 -2.09
CA ARG A 129 -14.19 -0.60 -2.57
C ARG A 129 -14.12 0.72 -1.76
N ARG A 130 -13.97 0.64 -0.44
CA ARG A 130 -13.83 1.83 0.42
C ARG A 130 -12.49 2.52 0.19
N ALA A 131 -11.42 1.75 0.00
CA ALA A 131 -10.09 2.25 -0.36
C ALA A 131 -10.15 3.00 -1.69
N LEU A 132 -10.80 2.44 -2.72
CA LEU A 132 -10.98 3.09 -4.01
C LEU A 132 -11.71 4.43 -3.90
N SER A 133 -12.81 4.48 -3.14
CA SER A 133 -13.53 5.73 -2.89
C SER A 133 -12.64 6.79 -2.24
N ALA A 134 -11.86 6.40 -1.23
CA ALA A 134 -10.96 7.29 -0.52
C ALA A 134 -9.79 7.75 -1.41
N ALA A 135 -9.26 6.89 -2.28
CA ALA A 135 -8.21 7.24 -3.22
C ALA A 135 -8.68 8.24 -4.29
N ILE A 136 -9.93 8.10 -4.76
CA ILE A 136 -10.55 9.08 -5.68
C ILE A 136 -10.73 10.43 -4.98
N GLU A 137 -11.27 10.44 -3.76
CA GLU A 137 -11.45 11.66 -2.98
C GLU A 137 -10.12 12.36 -2.69
N ALA A 138 -9.07 11.59 -2.41
CA ALA A 138 -7.72 12.11 -2.17
C ALA A 138 -6.99 12.57 -3.43
N GLY A 139 -7.53 12.33 -4.63
CA GLY A 139 -6.80 12.55 -5.88
C GLY A 139 -5.50 11.74 -5.95
N LEU A 140 -5.51 10.49 -5.48
CA LEU A 140 -4.33 9.62 -5.34
C LEU A 140 -4.32 8.51 -6.42
N PRO A 141 -3.64 8.71 -7.57
CA PRO A 141 -3.67 7.74 -8.68
C PRO A 141 -3.08 6.39 -8.31
N TYR A 142 -1.96 6.38 -7.59
CA TYR A 142 -1.34 5.14 -7.08
C TYR A 142 -2.28 4.37 -6.14
N GLY A 143 -3.08 5.08 -5.34
CA GLY A 143 -4.06 4.45 -4.46
C GLY A 143 -5.24 3.85 -5.24
N ARG A 144 -5.66 4.51 -6.33
CA ARG A 144 -6.69 3.97 -7.24
C ARG A 144 -6.20 2.67 -7.88
N LEU A 145 -4.96 2.65 -8.36
CA LEU A 145 -4.30 1.48 -8.91
C LEU A 145 -4.38 0.28 -7.94
N LEU A 146 -3.85 0.44 -6.72
CA LEU A 146 -3.83 -0.61 -5.72
C LEU A 146 -5.22 -1.09 -5.29
N ALA A 147 -6.20 -0.18 -5.21
CA ALA A 147 -7.55 -0.54 -4.82
C ALA A 147 -8.32 -1.28 -5.93
N LEU A 148 -8.06 -0.95 -7.20
CA LEU A 148 -8.59 -1.67 -8.35
C LEU A 148 -8.02 -3.09 -8.41
N ASP A 149 -6.71 -3.22 -8.29
CA ASP A 149 -5.98 -4.50 -8.25
C ASP A 149 -6.56 -5.46 -7.19
N LEU A 150 -6.54 -5.04 -5.92
CA LEU A 150 -7.03 -5.86 -4.80
C LEU A 150 -8.50 -6.26 -4.98
N ARG A 151 -9.33 -5.34 -5.51
CA ARG A 151 -10.75 -5.62 -5.74
C ARG A 151 -10.95 -6.57 -6.91
N GLY A 152 -10.15 -6.45 -7.97
CA GLY A 152 -10.15 -7.32 -9.14
C GLY A 152 -9.88 -8.76 -8.73
N HIS A 153 -8.78 -8.99 -8.01
CA HIS A 153 -8.45 -10.31 -7.47
C HIS A 153 -9.53 -10.85 -6.52
N ALA A 154 -10.04 -10.04 -5.59
CA ALA A 154 -11.11 -10.50 -4.68
C ALA A 154 -12.41 -10.88 -5.42
N LEU A 155 -12.73 -10.25 -6.55
CA LEU A 155 -13.86 -10.61 -7.41
C LEU A 155 -13.64 -11.93 -8.15
N ILE A 156 -12.45 -12.14 -8.71
CA ILE A 156 -12.10 -13.40 -9.38
C ILE A 156 -12.24 -14.57 -8.41
N GLN A 157 -11.66 -14.43 -7.21
CA GLN A 157 -11.70 -15.46 -6.16
C GLN A 157 -13.11 -15.74 -5.62
N THR A 158 -14.10 -14.90 -5.92
CA THR A 158 -15.52 -15.11 -5.56
C THR A 158 -16.39 -15.48 -6.76
N GLY A 159 -15.78 -15.84 -7.89
CA GLY A 159 -16.47 -16.29 -9.10
C GLY A 159 -16.96 -15.17 -10.02
N HIS A 160 -16.74 -13.90 -9.68
CA HIS A 160 -17.10 -12.75 -10.51
C HIS A 160 -16.00 -12.44 -11.55
N VAL A 161 -15.55 -13.46 -12.28
CA VAL A 161 -14.34 -13.42 -13.12
C VAL A 161 -14.32 -12.25 -14.09
N SER A 162 -15.33 -12.09 -14.95
CA SER A 162 -15.36 -11.02 -15.94
C SER A 162 -15.35 -9.62 -15.32
N SER A 163 -15.96 -9.44 -14.15
CA SER A 163 -15.93 -8.15 -13.46
C SER A 163 -14.59 -7.89 -12.80
N GLY A 164 -13.92 -8.93 -12.29
CA GLY A 164 -12.58 -8.83 -11.74
C GLY A 164 -11.55 -8.49 -12.80
N LEU A 165 -11.56 -9.19 -13.94
CA LEU A 165 -10.67 -8.94 -15.08
C LEU A 165 -10.75 -7.50 -15.58
N ARG A 166 -11.96 -6.95 -15.76
CA ARG A 166 -12.12 -5.53 -16.13
C ARG A 166 -11.52 -4.55 -15.12
N LEU A 167 -11.47 -4.89 -13.84
CA LEU A 167 -10.81 -4.02 -12.85
C LEU A 167 -9.29 -4.14 -12.92
N LEU A 168 -8.76 -5.33 -13.23
CA LEU A 168 -7.33 -5.54 -13.43
C LEU A 168 -6.84 -4.82 -14.69
N GLU A 169 -7.56 -4.91 -15.81
CA GLU A 169 -7.28 -4.11 -17.03
C GLU A 169 -7.29 -2.60 -16.74
N GLN A 170 -8.25 -2.11 -15.94
CA GLN A 170 -8.28 -0.70 -15.52
C GLN A 170 -7.08 -0.33 -14.66
N ALA A 171 -6.62 -1.24 -13.79
CA ALA A 171 -5.44 -1.03 -12.97
C ALA A 171 -4.18 -0.98 -13.85
N GLU A 172 -4.03 -1.92 -14.77
CA GLU A 172 -2.91 -1.97 -15.71
C GLU A 172 -2.82 -0.71 -16.58
N HIS A 173 -3.91 -0.32 -17.26
CA HIS A 173 -3.92 0.90 -18.07
C HIS A 173 -3.55 2.13 -17.23
N LEU A 174 -4.06 2.24 -16.00
CA LEU A 174 -3.72 3.33 -15.10
C LEU A 174 -2.22 3.30 -14.72
N ALA A 175 -1.62 2.13 -14.51
CA ALA A 175 -0.19 2.03 -14.24
C ALA A 175 0.64 2.48 -15.45
N LEU A 176 0.25 2.08 -16.66
CA LEU A 176 0.91 2.50 -17.90
C LEU A 176 0.83 4.01 -18.13
N ASP A 177 -0.36 4.60 -17.96
CA ASP A 177 -0.58 6.05 -18.11
C ASP A 177 0.26 6.87 -17.11
N LEU A 178 0.55 6.30 -15.94
CA LEU A 178 1.35 6.92 -14.88
C LEU A 178 2.86 6.65 -15.02
N GLY A 179 3.28 5.81 -15.98
CA GLY A 179 4.68 5.38 -16.13
C GLY A 179 5.14 4.37 -15.07
N PHE A 180 4.22 3.77 -14.30
CA PHE A 180 4.52 2.80 -13.24
C PHE A 180 4.71 1.38 -13.81
N VAL A 181 5.66 1.23 -14.74
CA VAL A 181 5.87 0.02 -15.54
C VAL A 181 6.07 -1.24 -14.68
N ALA A 182 6.76 -1.12 -13.53
CA ALA A 182 6.95 -2.25 -12.62
C ALA A 182 5.62 -2.75 -12.02
N ASN A 183 4.70 -1.84 -11.70
CA ASN A 183 3.37 -2.19 -11.21
C ASN A 183 2.50 -2.79 -12.31
N ALA A 184 2.54 -2.24 -13.53
CA ALA A 184 1.82 -2.79 -14.68
C ALA A 184 2.17 -4.28 -14.91
N LYS A 185 3.47 -4.60 -14.92
CA LYS A 185 3.96 -5.99 -15.06
C LYS A 185 3.51 -6.94 -13.94
N THR A 186 3.28 -6.41 -12.73
CA THR A 186 2.84 -7.22 -11.60
C THR A 186 1.34 -7.51 -11.67
N ILE A 187 0.57 -6.60 -12.27
CA ILE A 187 -0.88 -6.72 -12.46
C ILE A 187 -1.22 -7.56 -13.69
N GLU A 188 -0.30 -7.62 -14.68
CA GLU A 188 -0.44 -8.32 -15.96
C GLU A 188 -1.21 -9.63 -15.78
N VAL A 189 -2.47 -9.60 -16.20
CA VAL A 189 -3.29 -10.79 -16.29
C VAL A 189 -2.77 -11.51 -17.51
N ALA A 190 -2.11 -12.65 -17.34
CA ALA A 190 -1.54 -13.43 -18.43
C ALA A 190 -2.46 -13.40 -19.66
N GLU A 191 -2.07 -12.62 -20.67
CA GLU A 191 -2.74 -12.61 -21.95
C GLU A 191 -2.36 -13.93 -22.65
N HIS A 192 -3.41 -14.71 -22.96
CA HIS A 192 -3.46 -15.86 -23.86
C HIS A 192 -3.36 -17.26 -23.22
#